data_AF-A0A2D7ZJ46-F1
#
_entry.id   AF-A0A2D7ZJ46-F1
#
_cell.length_a   1.000
_cell.length_b   1.000
_cell.length_c   1.000
_cell.angle_alpha   90.00
_cell.angle_beta   90.00
_cell.angle_gamma   90.00
#
_symmetry.space_group_name_H-M   'P 1'
#
loop_
_entity.id
_entity.type
_entity.pdbx_description
1 polymer ?
#
loop_
_entity_poly.entity_id
_entity_poly.type
_entity_poly.pdbx_seq_one_letter_code
_entity_poly.pdbx_strand_id
1 'polypeptide(L)'
;MDVAIAGIISSVFNVAIIFSAIVAIIVVPRYLKAKERAALHKTIQAAYEQGQQLPPELITALTQDVKVKPKASPARDLRTGIIWVGVAVGLAAFGYAIGFEEPDATYIFLGIAAFPGFIGLAFILMSLIGRDKS
;
A
#
# COMPACT_ATOMS: atom_id res chain seq x y z
N MET A 1 -28.85 31.92 14.24
CA MET A 1 -27.66 31.95 13.36
C MET A 1 -26.73 30.77 13.65
N ASP A 2 -27.23 29.78 14.40
CA ASP A 2 -26.42 28.78 15.08
C ASP A 2 -26.38 27.44 14.33
N VAL A 3 -27.45 27.12 13.59
CA VAL A 3 -27.57 25.89 12.80
C VAL A 3 -26.67 25.92 11.55
N ALA A 4 -26.51 27.09 10.92
CA ALA A 4 -25.65 27.25 9.75
C ALA A 4 -24.16 27.11 10.11
N ILE A 5 -23.74 27.71 11.24
CA ILE A 5 -22.36 27.59 11.73
C ILE A 5 -22.07 26.16 12.17
N ALA A 6 -23.01 25.50 12.88
CA ALA A 6 -22.88 24.10 13.27
C ALA A 6 -22.75 23.15 12.06
N GLY A 7 -23.51 23.39 10.98
CA GLY A 7 -23.44 22.59 9.75
C GLY A 7 -22.11 22.74 8.99
N ILE A 8 -21.50 23.92 9.01
CA ILE A 8 -20.17 24.14 8.42
C ILE A 8 -19.10 23.43 9.24
N ILE A 9 -19.17 23.53 10.57
CA ILE A 9 -18.20 22.89 11.48
C ILE A 9 -18.22 21.36 11.33
N SER A 10 -19.41 20.74 11.26
CA SER A 10 -19.53 19.29 11.07
C SER A 10 -18.97 18.84 9.73
N SER A 11 -19.19 19.61 8.67
CA SER A 11 -18.68 19.32 7.32
C SER A 11 -17.16 19.36 7.26
N VAL A 12 -16.54 20.39 7.86
CA VAL A 12 -15.07 20.51 7.93
C VAL A 12 -14.45 19.39 8.75
N PHE A 13 -15.09 19.01 9.86
CA PHE A 13 -14.63 17.92 10.71
C PHE A 13 -14.64 16.57 9.98
N ASN A 14 -15.71 16.27 9.24
CA ASN A 14 -15.82 15.04 8.45
C ASN A 14 -14.71 14.94 7.39
N VAL A 15 -14.44 16.03 6.67
CA VAL A 15 -13.36 16.07 5.66
C VAL A 15 -11.99 15.90 6.32
N ALA A 16 -11.76 16.53 7.46
CA ALA A 16 -10.51 16.40 8.21
C ALA A 16 -10.26 14.95 8.68
N ILE A 17 -11.30 14.25 9.16
CA ILE A 17 -11.19 12.84 9.56
C ILE A 17 -10.78 11.97 8.37
N ILE A 18 -11.46 12.11 7.23
CA ILE A 18 -11.18 11.30 6.04
C ILE A 18 -9.72 11.49 5.58
N PHE A 19 -9.25 12.74 5.51
CA PHE A 19 -7.86 13.03 5.15
C PHE A 19 -6.87 12.48 6.17
N SER A 20 -7.14 12.62 7.46
CA SER A 20 -6.27 12.11 8.53
C SER A 20 -6.15 10.58 8.49
N ALA A 21 -7.23 9.87 8.17
CA ALA A 21 -7.23 8.41 8.07
C ALA A 21 -6.35 7.92 6.92
N ILE A 22 -6.40 8.59 5.76
CA ILE A 22 -5.54 8.26 4.61
C ILE A 22 -4.06 8.45 4.96
N VAL A 23 -3.73 9.57 5.61
CA VAL A 23 -2.35 9.85 6.05
C VAL A 23 -1.89 8.81 7.07
N ALA A 24 -2.74 8.46 8.04
CA ALA A 24 -2.43 7.46 9.06
C ALA A 24 -2.09 6.09 8.45
N ILE A 25 -2.87 5.61 7.48
CA ILE A 25 -2.64 4.31 6.81
C ILE A 25 -1.27 4.26 6.13
N ILE A 26 -0.76 5.39 5.63
CA ILE A 26 0.54 5.46 4.95
C ILE A 26 1.69 5.63 5.95
N VAL A 27 1.52 6.52 6.94
CA VAL A 27 2.57 6.92 7.87
C VAL A 27 2.83 5.86 8.92
N VAL A 28 1.79 5.25 9.49
CA VAL A 28 1.91 4.24 10.56
C VAL A 28 2.80 3.06 10.17
N PRO A 29 2.55 2.33 9.06
CA PRO A 29 3.39 1.18 8.70
C PRO A 29 4.82 1.60 8.31
N ARG A 30 5.00 2.80 7.73
CA ARG A 30 6.33 3.35 7.44
C ARG A 30 7.11 3.66 8.71
N TYR A 31 6.46 4.28 9.70
CA TYR A 31 7.07 4.63 10.96
C TYR A 31 7.47 3.38 11.76
N LEU A 32 6.60 2.36 11.84
CA LEU A 32 6.92 1.09 12.50
C LEU A 32 8.11 0.39 11.84
N LYS A 33 8.14 0.28 10.51
CA LYS A 33 9.30 -0.29 9.79
C LYS A 33 10.59 0.52 9.97
N ALA A 34 10.50 1.84 10.03
CA ALA A 34 11.66 2.70 10.29
C ALA A 34 12.23 2.46 11.69
N LYS A 35 11.35 2.30 12.70
CA LYS A 35 11.74 2.01 14.08
C LYS A 35 12.38 0.63 14.22
N GLU A 36 11.83 -0.39 13.56
CA GLU A 36 12.41 -1.75 13.53
C GLU A 36 13.83 -1.73 12.96
N ARG A 37 14.05 -1.09 11.81
CA ARG A 37 15.38 -0.95 11.20
C ARG A 37 16.37 -0.24 12.12
N ALA A 38 15.94 0.85 12.76
CA ALA A 38 16.79 1.59 13.69
C ALA A 38 17.18 0.74 14.93
N ALA A 39 16.29 -0.12 15.42
CA ALA A 39 16.58 -1.03 16.53
C ALA A 39 17.61 -2.11 16.13
N LEU A 40 17.50 -2.68 14.93
CA LEU A 40 18.45 -3.69 14.42
C LEU A 40 19.88 -3.12 14.32
N HIS A 41 20.05 -1.90 13.82
CA HIS A 41 21.36 -1.25 13.75
C HIS A 41 22.01 -1.06 15.12
N LYS A 42 21.21 -0.74 16.15
CA LYS A 42 21.72 -0.59 17.53
C LYS A 42 22.18 -1.92 18.12
N THR A 43 21.47 -3.01 17.87
CA THR A 43 21.89 -4.35 18.31
C THR A 43 23.17 -4.80 17.61
N ILE A 44 23.33 -4.49 16.31
CA ILE A 44 24.56 -4.79 15.58
C ILE A 44 25.74 -3.97 16.12
N GLN A 45 25.53 -2.69 16.43
CA GLN A 45 26.55 -1.84 17.03
C GLN A 45 26.98 -2.37 18.41
N ALA A 46 26.03 -2.76 19.26
CA ALA A 46 26.30 -3.36 20.56
C ALA A 46 27.03 -4.71 20.46
N ALA A 47 26.71 -5.54 19.46
CA ALA A 47 27.40 -6.80 19.19
C ALA A 47 28.84 -6.59 18.66
N TYR A 48 29.07 -5.52 17.89
CA TYR A 48 30.40 -5.16 17.39
C TYR A 48 31.33 -4.66 18.52
N GLU A 49 30.81 -3.82 19.44
CA GLU A 49 31.57 -3.30 20.59
C GLU A 49 31.97 -4.39 21.60
N GLN A 50 31.26 -5.52 21.64
CA GLN A 50 31.55 -6.66 22.51
C GLN A 50 32.65 -7.60 21.98
N GLY A 51 33.25 -7.31 20.82
CA GLY A 51 34.44 -8.02 20.32
C GLY A 51 34.21 -9.45 19.84
N GLN A 52 32.95 -9.88 19.65
CA GLN A 52 32.65 -11.18 19.03
C GLN A 52 32.99 -11.14 17.53
N GLN A 53 33.83 -12.07 17.08
CA GLN A 53 34.07 -12.30 15.65
C GLN A 53 32.74 -12.70 15.01
N LEU A 54 32.24 -11.83 14.13
CA LEU A 54 30.96 -11.96 13.45
C LEU A 54 30.82 -13.36 12.83
N PRO A 55 29.84 -14.18 13.24
CA PRO A 55 29.49 -15.39 12.54
C PRO A 55 29.20 -15.05 11.07
N PRO A 56 29.77 -15.75 10.07
CA PRO A 56 29.58 -15.46 8.65
C PRO A 56 28.10 -15.47 8.19
N GLU A 57 27.21 -16.00 9.02
CA GLU A 57 25.75 -15.94 8.86
C GLU A 57 25.20 -14.51 8.92
N LEU A 58 25.74 -13.61 9.75
CA LEU A 58 25.26 -12.22 9.87
C LEU A 58 25.68 -11.36 8.66
N ILE A 59 26.85 -11.62 8.06
CA ILE A 59 27.26 -10.98 6.81
C ILE A 59 26.32 -11.41 5.68
N THR A 60 25.88 -12.67 5.68
CA THR A 60 24.95 -13.21 4.69
C THR A 60 23.54 -12.63 4.88
N ALA A 61 23.06 -12.48 6.12
CA ALA A 61 21.78 -11.84 6.42
C ALA A 61 21.79 -10.35 6.05
N LEU A 62 22.87 -9.62 6.35
CA LEU A 62 23.04 -8.22 5.95
C LEU A 62 23.17 -8.07 4.42
N THR A 63 23.88 -8.98 3.74
CA THR A 63 23.98 -8.96 2.28
C THR A 63 22.66 -9.37 1.61
N GLN A 64 21.85 -10.22 2.25
CA GLN A 64 20.49 -10.56 1.81
C GLN A 64 19.51 -9.40 2.04
N ASP A 65 19.60 -8.69 3.17
CA ASP A 65 18.81 -7.48 3.43
C ASP A 65 19.23 -6.30 2.53
N VAL A 66 20.50 -6.26 2.11
CA VAL A 66 21.04 -5.32 1.11
C VAL A 66 20.74 -5.75 -0.34
N LYS A 67 20.20 -6.95 -0.60
CA LYS A 67 19.45 -7.23 -1.85
C LYS A 67 18.09 -6.52 -1.79
N VAL A 68 18.18 -5.20 -1.78
CA VAL A 68 17.09 -4.24 -1.85
C VAL A 68 16.33 -4.52 -3.15
N LYS A 69 15.04 -4.83 -3.00
CA LYS A 69 14.12 -5.48 -3.95
C LYS A 69 14.34 -6.99 -4.07
N PRO A 70 13.45 -7.80 -3.46
CA PRO A 70 13.22 -9.17 -3.94
C PRO A 70 13.05 -9.08 -5.46
N LYS A 71 13.85 -9.83 -6.20
CA LYS A 71 13.71 -10.01 -7.66
C LYS A 71 12.22 -10.15 -7.93
N ALA A 72 11.68 -9.35 -8.86
CA ALA A 72 10.26 -9.34 -9.21
C ALA A 72 9.81 -10.79 -9.41
N SER A 73 9.18 -11.35 -8.37
CA SER A 73 8.78 -12.74 -8.36
C SER A 73 7.45 -12.75 -9.08
N PRO A 74 7.28 -13.56 -10.14
CA PRO A 74 6.03 -13.61 -10.88
C PRO A 74 4.81 -13.79 -9.96
N ALA A 75 4.96 -14.55 -8.87
CA ALA A 75 3.91 -14.74 -7.86
C ALA A 75 3.55 -13.45 -7.07
N ARG A 76 4.53 -12.59 -6.79
CA ARG A 76 4.30 -11.31 -6.09
C ARG A 76 3.60 -10.30 -6.98
N ASP A 77 3.99 -10.24 -8.25
CA ASP A 77 3.38 -9.34 -9.22
C ASP A 77 1.95 -9.80 -9.54
N LEU A 78 1.71 -11.12 -9.61
CA LEU A 78 0.35 -11.68 -9.73
C LEU A 78 -0.54 -11.26 -8.56
N ARG A 79 -0.06 -11.42 -7.32
CA ARG A 79 -0.83 -11.07 -6.13
C ARG A 79 -1.15 -9.58 -6.12
N THR A 80 -0.17 -8.74 -6.44
CA THR A 80 -0.36 -7.29 -6.55
C THR A 80 -1.41 -6.98 -7.61
N GLY A 81 -1.31 -7.58 -8.80
CA GLY A 81 -2.26 -7.37 -9.89
C GLY A 81 -3.69 -7.77 -9.53
N ILE A 82 -3.89 -8.94 -8.93
CA ILE A 82 -5.22 -9.41 -8.49
C ILE A 82 -5.84 -8.45 -7.46
N ILE A 83 -5.04 -7.96 -6.50
CA ILE A 83 -5.52 -7.00 -5.50
C ILE A 83 -6.02 -5.72 -6.18
N TRP A 84 -5.26 -5.17 -7.13
CA TRP A 84 -5.63 -3.95 -7.85
C TRP A 84 -6.86 -4.13 -8.74
N VAL A 85 -7.01 -5.28 -9.42
CA VAL A 85 -8.24 -5.61 -10.16
C VAL A 85 -9.42 -5.74 -9.21
N GLY A 86 -9.24 -6.36 -8.04
CA GLY A 86 -10.28 -6.45 -7.02
C GLY A 86 -10.76 -5.08 -6.53
N VAL A 87 -9.84 -4.13 -6.32
CA VAL A 87 -10.17 -2.75 -5.96
C VAL A 87 -10.98 -2.06 -7.08
N ALA A 88 -10.60 -2.26 -8.34
CA ALA A 88 -11.34 -1.72 -9.48
C ALA A 88 -12.77 -2.26 -9.57
N VAL A 89 -12.93 -3.58 -9.42
CA VAL A 89 -14.25 -4.23 -9.40
C VAL A 89 -15.09 -3.73 -8.22
N GLY A 90 -14.48 -3.58 -7.04
CA GLY A 90 -15.16 -3.01 -5.87
C GLY A 90 -15.66 -1.57 -6.11
N LEU A 91 -14.84 -0.71 -6.70
CA LEU A 91 -15.21 0.67 -7.05
C LEU A 91 -16.32 0.71 -8.11
N ALA A 92 -16.25 -0.14 -9.13
CA ALA A 92 -17.29 -0.24 -10.16
C ALA A 92 -18.61 -0.73 -9.58
N ALA A 93 -18.59 -1.75 -8.72
CA ALA A 93 -19.78 -2.27 -8.04
C ALA A 93 -20.39 -1.23 -7.08
N PHE A 94 -19.54 -0.47 -6.38
CA PHE A 94 -19.98 0.63 -5.52
C PHE A 94 -20.64 1.75 -6.32
N GLY A 95 -20.05 2.14 -7.45
CA GLY A 95 -20.64 3.10 -8.39
C GLY A 95 -21.97 2.64 -8.98
N TYR A 96 -22.10 1.35 -9.26
CA TYR A 96 -23.35 0.75 -9.72
C TYR A 96 -24.42 0.77 -8.62
N ALA A 97 -24.05 0.47 -7.37
CA ALA A 97 -24.98 0.53 -6.24
C ALA A 97 -25.49 1.94 -5.95
N ILE A 98 -24.65 2.97 -6.06
CA ILE A 98 -25.08 4.38 -5.93
C ILE A 98 -25.90 4.82 -7.14
N GLY A 99 -25.62 4.25 -8.32
CA GLY A 99 -26.35 4.48 -9.56
C GLY A 99 -27.86 4.28 -9.50
N PHE A 100 -28.35 3.50 -8.53
CA PHE A 100 -29.78 3.32 -8.31
C PHE A 100 -30.48 4.59 -7.79
N GLU A 101 -29.77 5.44 -7.06
CA GLU A 101 -30.29 6.72 -6.55
C GLU A 101 -29.83 7.88 -7.44
N GLU A 102 -28.56 7.88 -7.86
CA GLU A 102 -27.95 8.93 -8.66
C GLU A 102 -27.29 8.34 -9.93
N PRO A 103 -27.97 8.35 -11.09
CA PRO A 103 -27.51 7.67 -12.31
C PRO A 103 -26.12 8.12 -12.80
N ASP A 104 -25.77 9.39 -12.58
CA ASP A 104 -24.49 9.96 -13.02
C ASP A 104 -23.30 9.42 -12.20
N ALA A 105 -23.54 8.97 -10.97
CA ALA A 105 -22.51 8.43 -10.10
C ALA A 105 -21.83 7.20 -10.72
N THR A 106 -22.58 6.34 -11.41
CA THR A 106 -22.03 5.11 -12.01
C THR A 106 -20.92 5.41 -13.01
N TYR A 107 -21.08 6.42 -13.87
CA TYR A 107 -20.06 6.79 -14.86
C TYR A 107 -18.80 7.35 -14.20
N ILE A 108 -18.97 8.16 -13.15
CA ILE A 108 -17.84 8.74 -12.39
C ILE A 108 -17.02 7.62 -11.73
N PHE A 109 -17.70 6.72 -11.02
CA PHE A 109 -17.03 5.62 -10.33
C PHE A 109 -16.42 4.59 -11.28
N LEU A 110 -17.03 4.32 -12.44
CA LEU A 110 -16.41 3.51 -13.49
C LEU A 110 -15.13 4.17 -14.04
N GLY A 111 -15.14 5.49 -14.24
CA GLY A 111 -13.96 6.25 -14.63
C GLY A 111 -12.83 6.15 -13.60
N ILE A 112 -13.16 6.28 -12.32
CA ILE A 112 -12.19 6.14 -11.23
C ILE A 112 -11.69 4.69 -11.10
N ALA A 113 -12.57 3.70 -11.30
CA ALA A 113 -12.23 2.27 -11.27
C ALA A 113 -11.32 1.84 -12.42
N ALA A 114 -11.34 2.53 -13.56
CA ALA A 114 -10.49 2.22 -14.71
C ALA A 114 -8.99 2.29 -14.34
N PHE A 115 -8.57 3.28 -13.54
CA PHE A 115 -7.17 3.42 -13.13
C PHE A 115 -6.62 2.20 -12.38
N PRO A 116 -7.20 1.78 -11.22
CA PRO A 116 -6.76 0.56 -10.54
C PRO A 116 -6.95 -0.68 -11.41
N GLY A 117 -7.95 -0.71 -12.30
CA GLY A 117 -8.20 -1.83 -13.21
C GLY A 117 -7.06 -2.06 -14.20
N PHE A 118 -6.61 -1.00 -14.86
CA PHE A 118 -5.47 -1.06 -15.78
C PHE A 118 -4.15 -1.32 -15.05
N ILE A 119 -3.95 -0.76 -13.85
CA ILE A 119 -2.77 -1.06 -13.02
C ILE A 119 -2.74 -2.56 -12.67
N GLY A 120 -3.88 -3.11 -12.24
CA GLY A 120 -4.01 -4.52 -11.92
C GLY A 120 -3.76 -5.43 -13.12
N LEU A 121 -4.35 -5.09 -14.27
CA LEU A 121 -4.09 -5.80 -15.54
C LEU A 121 -2.61 -5.76 -15.92
N ALA A 122 -1.94 -4.61 -15.80
CA ALA A 122 -0.51 -4.49 -16.12
C ALA A 122 0.36 -5.42 -15.26
N PHE A 123 0.07 -5.51 -13.96
CA PHE A 123 0.78 -6.42 -13.06
C PHE A 123 0.50 -7.90 -13.37
N ILE A 124 -0.74 -8.24 -13.73
CA ILE A 124 -1.09 -9.60 -14.16
C ILE A 124 -0.35 -9.96 -15.45
N LEU A 125 -0.35 -9.08 -16.45
CA LEU A 125 0.37 -9.29 -17.71
C LEU A 125 1.87 -9.44 -17.48
N MET A 126 2.46 -8.58 -16.65
CA MET A 126 3.87 -8.67 -16.30
C MET A 126 4.20 -9.97 -15.56
N SER A 127 3.31 -10.43 -14.68
CA SER A 127 3.47 -11.72 -14.00
C SER A 127 3.45 -12.89 -14.98
N LEU A 128 2.53 -12.89 -15.94
CA LEU A 128 2.44 -13.95 -16.96
C LEU A 128 3.70 -14.01 -17.82
N ILE A 129 4.24 -12.85 -18.24
CA ILE A 129 5.48 -12.76 -19.03
C ILE A 129 6.71 -13.13 -18.19
N GLY A 130 6.75 -12.73 -16.92
CA GLY A 130 7.85 -13.03 -16.00
C GLY A 130 7.91 -14.50 -15.56
N ARG A 131 6.78 -15.22 -15.62
CA ARG A 131 6.68 -16.64 -15.25
C ARG A 131 7.42 -17.56 -16.24
N ASP A 132 7.65 -17.12 -17.46
CA ASP A 132 8.34 -17.89 -18.51
C ASP A 132 9.89 -17.86 -18.36
N LYS A 133 10.41 -17.04 -17.43
CA LYS A 133 11.85 -16.89 -17.16
C LYS A 133 12.30 -17.45 -15.81
N SER A 134 11.47 -18.28 -15.16
CA SER A 134 11.75 -18.95 -13.88
C SER A 134 11.68 -20.45 -14.03
#